data_AF-A0A2X3D6E9-F1
#
_entry.id   AF-A0A2X3D6E9-F1
#
_cell.length_a   1.000
_cell.length_b   1.000
_cell.length_c   1.000
_cell.angle_alpha   90.00
_cell.angle_beta   90.00
_cell.angle_gamma   90.00
#
_symmetry.space_group_name_H-M   'P 1'
#
loop_
_entity.id
_entity.type
_entity.pdbx_description
1 polymer ?
#
loop_
_entity_poly.entity_id
_entity_poly.type
_entity_poly.pdbx_seq_one_letter_code
_entity_poly.pdbx_strand_id
1 'polypeptide(L)'
;MSNISRQAYADMFGPTVGDKVRLADTELWIEVEDDLTTYGEEVKFGGGKVIRDGMGQGQMLAADCVDLVLTNALIVDHWGIVKADIGVKDGRIFAIGKAGNPDIQPNVTIPIGAATEVIAAEGKIVTAGGIDTHIHWICPQQAEEALVSGVTTIVGGGTGPAAGTHATTCTPGPWYISRMLQAADSLPVNIGLLGKGNVSQPDALREQVAAGRYWPEDP
;
A
#
# COMPACT_ATOMS: atom_id res chain seq x y z
N MET A 1 33.49 9.28 17.36
CA MET A 1 32.28 8.47 17.09
C MET A 1 31.46 8.41 18.36
N SER A 2 30.16 8.65 18.26
CA SER A 2 29.20 8.42 19.35
C SER A 2 28.65 6.99 19.22
N ASN A 3 28.23 6.39 20.32
CA ASN A 3 27.63 5.06 20.34
C ASN A 3 26.28 5.08 21.05
N ILE A 4 25.37 4.20 20.63
CA ILE A 4 24.06 3.95 21.23
C ILE A 4 23.89 2.44 21.46
N SER A 5 23.19 2.04 22.52
CA SER A 5 22.87 0.63 22.72
C SER A 5 21.80 0.17 21.73
N ARG A 6 21.83 -1.11 21.32
CA ARG A 6 20.83 -1.66 20.38
C ARG A 6 19.40 -1.50 20.88
N GLN A 7 19.16 -1.69 22.19
CA GLN A 7 17.84 -1.50 22.78
C GLN A 7 17.35 -0.06 22.59
N ALA A 8 18.18 0.93 22.95
CA ALA A 8 17.80 2.33 22.81
C ALA A 8 17.61 2.73 21.34
N TYR A 9 18.36 2.13 20.41
CA TYR A 9 18.18 2.32 18.99
C TYR A 9 16.81 1.77 18.52
N ALA A 10 16.49 0.53 18.89
CA ALA A 10 15.22 -0.10 18.53
C ALA A 10 14.01 0.66 19.12
N ASP A 11 14.14 1.18 20.35
CA ASP A 11 13.09 1.99 20.98
C ASP A 11 12.87 3.34 20.26
N MET A 12 13.90 3.89 19.61
CA MET A 12 13.82 5.19 18.92
C MET A 12 13.44 5.09 17.44
N PHE A 13 13.96 4.09 16.72
CA PHE A 13 13.87 3.97 15.27
C PHE A 13 13.22 2.66 14.81
N GLY A 14 12.84 1.77 15.72
CA GLY A 14 12.45 0.40 15.40
C GLY A 14 13.66 -0.53 15.18
N PRO A 15 13.41 -1.84 15.03
CA PRO A 15 14.47 -2.85 14.92
C PRO A 15 15.36 -2.61 13.70
N THR A 16 16.56 -3.18 13.75
CA THR A 16 17.54 -3.19 12.64
C THR A 16 18.14 -4.59 12.46
N VAL A 17 19.07 -4.77 11.52
CA VAL A 17 19.63 -6.06 11.08
C VAL A 17 19.94 -6.99 12.24
N GLY A 18 19.36 -8.20 12.20
CA GLY A 18 19.51 -9.27 13.19
C GLY A 18 18.57 -9.19 14.41
N ASP A 19 17.86 -8.08 14.61
CA ASP A 19 16.78 -8.02 15.62
C ASP A 19 15.58 -8.88 15.16
N LYS A 20 14.82 -9.37 16.14
CA LYS A 20 13.64 -10.23 15.90
C LYS A 20 12.37 -9.63 16.46
N VAL A 21 11.27 -9.78 15.72
CA VAL A 21 9.94 -9.33 16.11
C VAL A 21 8.96 -10.51 16.01
N ARG A 22 8.18 -10.73 17.07
CA ARG A 22 7.09 -11.71 17.07
C ARG A 22 5.89 -11.13 16.33
N LEU A 23 5.27 -11.92 15.46
CA LEU A 23 4.05 -11.50 14.77
C LEU A 23 2.84 -11.70 15.69
N ALA A 24 2.33 -10.60 16.22
CA ALA A 24 1.21 -10.57 17.16
C ALA A 24 1.42 -11.55 18.34
N ASP A 25 0.41 -12.36 18.65
CA ASP A 25 0.42 -13.39 19.68
C ASP A 25 0.73 -14.79 19.13
N THR A 26 1.24 -14.88 17.90
CA THR A 26 1.65 -16.15 17.27
C THR A 26 3.05 -16.59 17.71
N GLU A 27 3.47 -17.81 17.33
CA GLU A 27 4.85 -18.30 17.48
C GLU A 27 5.77 -17.97 16.28
N LEU A 28 5.30 -17.13 15.35
CA LEU A 28 6.11 -16.70 14.21
C LEU A 28 7.00 -15.52 14.59
N TRP A 29 8.28 -15.62 14.24
CA TRP A 29 9.28 -14.58 14.45
C TRP A 29 9.91 -14.19 13.12
N ILE A 30 9.94 -12.90 12.84
CA ILE A 30 10.66 -12.32 11.71
C ILE A 30 11.99 -11.76 12.19
N GLU A 31 13.03 -11.87 11.37
CA GLU A 31 14.36 -11.29 11.60
C GLU A 31 14.59 -10.21 10.54
N VAL A 32 15.11 -9.05 10.93
CA VAL A 32 15.44 -7.98 9.98
C VAL A 32 16.66 -8.40 9.16
N GLU A 33 16.48 -8.58 7.85
CA GLU A 33 17.49 -9.11 6.93
C GLU A 33 18.48 -8.03 6.47
N ASP A 34 18.00 -6.81 6.25
CA ASP A 34 18.80 -5.66 5.86
C ASP A 34 18.21 -4.34 6.39
N ASP A 35 19.03 -3.30 6.47
CA ASP A 35 18.63 -1.94 6.85
C ASP A 35 19.28 -0.93 5.90
N LEU A 36 18.44 -0.25 5.11
CA LEU A 36 18.87 0.67 4.06
C LEU A 36 19.28 2.05 4.61
N THR A 37 19.21 2.26 5.92
CA THR A 37 19.64 3.51 6.55
C THR A 37 21.16 3.68 6.57
N THR A 38 21.61 4.87 6.95
CA THR A 38 22.97 5.14 7.42
C THR A 38 22.89 5.53 8.89
N TYR A 39 23.54 4.76 9.77
CA TYR A 39 23.37 4.94 11.22
C TYR A 39 23.78 6.34 11.69
N GLY A 40 22.85 7.03 12.35
CA GLY A 40 22.98 8.44 12.77
C GLY A 40 22.36 9.45 11.81
N GLU A 41 21.89 9.01 10.64
CA GLU A 41 21.23 9.81 9.59
C GLU A 41 19.76 9.40 9.39
N GLU A 42 19.17 8.72 10.36
CA GLU A 42 17.75 8.34 10.35
C GLU A 42 16.88 9.60 10.36
N VAL A 43 15.83 9.62 9.54
CA VAL A 43 14.87 10.73 9.54
C VAL A 43 13.77 10.47 10.56
N LYS A 44 13.49 11.47 11.40
CA LYS A 44 12.35 11.50 12.33
C LYS A 44 11.69 12.86 12.31
N PHE A 45 10.37 12.86 12.34
CA PHE A 45 9.55 14.06 12.45
C PHE A 45 9.16 14.37 13.91
N GLY A 46 8.96 15.65 14.23
CA GLY A 46 8.55 16.14 15.55
C GLY A 46 9.35 17.36 16.04
N GLY A 47 8.94 17.93 17.18
CA GLY A 47 9.60 19.10 17.77
C GLY A 47 11.08 18.85 18.07
N GLY A 48 11.97 19.63 17.45
CA GLY A 48 13.43 19.49 17.61
C GLY A 48 14.03 18.25 16.94
N LYS A 49 13.31 17.57 16.04
CA LYS A 49 13.78 16.36 15.34
C LYS A 49 14.46 16.69 14.00
N VAL A 50 14.61 15.69 13.13
CA VAL A 50 15.47 15.75 11.93
C VAL A 50 14.75 16.41 10.75
N ILE A 51 13.50 16.04 10.48
CA ILE A 51 12.74 16.56 9.33
C ILE A 51 12.26 17.98 9.65
N ARG A 52 13.12 18.95 9.32
CA ARG A 52 12.93 20.40 9.46
C ARG A 52 13.68 21.10 8.34
N ASP A 53 13.23 22.32 8.01
CA ASP A 53 13.85 23.17 7.01
C ASP A 53 15.37 23.31 7.18
N GLY A 54 16.11 23.07 6.10
CA GLY A 54 17.58 23.10 6.07
C GLY A 54 18.25 21.94 6.80
N MET A 55 17.48 21.02 7.37
CA MET A 55 17.96 19.80 8.03
C MET A 55 17.61 18.58 7.19
N GLY A 56 16.84 17.62 7.71
CA GLY A 56 16.36 16.47 6.93
C GLY A 56 15.32 16.81 5.86
N GLN A 57 14.85 18.06 5.79
CA GLN A 57 14.04 18.60 4.70
C GLN A 57 14.88 19.59 3.87
N GLY A 58 14.96 19.34 2.56
CA GLY A 58 15.71 20.17 1.61
C GLY A 58 14.90 21.31 0.98
N GLN A 59 15.55 22.02 0.05
CA GLN A 59 15.02 23.22 -0.61
C GLN A 59 14.42 22.97 -2.00
N MET A 60 14.36 21.70 -2.42
CA MET A 60 13.96 21.31 -3.77
C MET A 60 12.47 21.57 -4.05
N LEU A 61 12.11 21.63 -5.32
CA LEU A 61 10.73 21.81 -5.77
C LEU A 61 9.92 20.52 -5.56
N ALA A 62 8.59 20.62 -5.61
CA ALA A 62 7.70 19.45 -5.55
C ALA A 62 8.00 18.41 -6.64
N ALA A 63 8.43 18.85 -7.83
CA ALA A 63 8.86 17.97 -8.91
C ALA A 63 10.07 17.08 -8.54
N ASP A 64 10.84 17.48 -7.53
CA ASP A 64 12.12 16.87 -7.16
C ASP A 64 12.09 16.20 -5.77
N CYS A 65 10.96 16.23 -5.05
CA CYS A 65 10.74 15.49 -3.80
C CYS A 65 9.53 14.56 -3.89
N VAL A 66 9.38 13.68 -2.89
CA VAL A 66 8.18 12.83 -2.77
C VAL A 66 7.02 13.59 -2.13
N ASP A 67 5.79 13.15 -2.38
CA ASP A 67 4.58 13.75 -1.78
C ASP A 67 4.36 13.25 -0.35
N LEU A 68 4.77 12.01 -0.08
CA LEU A 68 4.67 11.36 1.22
C LEU A 68 5.89 10.48 1.47
N VAL A 69 6.38 10.47 2.71
CA VAL A 69 7.40 9.52 3.17
C VAL A 69 6.91 8.74 4.40
N LEU A 70 7.07 7.42 4.38
CA LEU A 70 6.93 6.56 5.56
C LEU A 70 8.32 6.33 6.13
N THR A 71 8.60 6.84 7.33
CA THR A 71 9.95 6.80 7.92
C THR A 71 10.18 5.56 8.76
N ASN A 72 11.33 4.92 8.62
CA ASN A 72 11.79 3.81 9.45
C ASN A 72 10.82 2.60 9.47
N ALA A 73 10.23 2.26 8.34
CA ALA A 73 9.30 1.13 8.21
C ALA A 73 10.04 -0.21 8.24
N LEU A 74 9.55 -1.17 9.03
CA LEU A 74 9.93 -2.57 8.85
C LEU A 74 9.02 -3.19 7.77
N ILE A 75 9.58 -3.37 6.57
CA ILE A 75 8.85 -3.91 5.44
C ILE A 75 8.84 -5.43 5.54
N VAL A 76 7.66 -6.02 5.36
CA VAL A 76 7.49 -7.46 5.20
C VAL A 76 6.79 -7.70 3.88
N ASP A 77 7.51 -8.29 2.93
CA ASP A 77 6.98 -8.62 1.62
C ASP A 77 7.62 -9.91 1.07
N HIS A 78 7.12 -10.42 -0.05
CA HIS A 78 7.54 -11.68 -0.64
C HIS A 78 9.02 -11.71 -1.07
N TRP A 79 9.65 -10.55 -1.25
CA TRP A 79 11.04 -10.42 -1.68
C TRP A 79 12.02 -10.24 -0.51
N GLY A 80 11.54 -9.97 0.71
CA GLY A 80 12.39 -9.82 1.89
C GLY A 80 11.74 -9.12 3.08
N ILE A 81 12.48 -9.12 4.20
CA ILE A 81 12.10 -8.46 5.45
C ILE A 81 13.17 -7.42 5.80
N VAL A 82 12.95 -6.18 5.37
CA VAL A 82 13.99 -5.13 5.42
C VAL A 82 13.50 -3.87 6.11
N LYS A 83 14.43 -3.13 6.69
CA LYS A 83 14.19 -1.81 7.26
C LYS A 83 14.53 -0.72 6.24
N ALA A 84 13.59 0.17 5.95
CA ALA A 84 13.79 1.25 4.99
C ALA A 84 12.80 2.39 5.19
N ASP A 85 13.07 3.53 4.56
CA ASP A 85 12.06 4.55 4.28
C ASP A 85 11.34 4.23 2.97
N ILE A 86 10.06 4.60 2.87
CA ILE A 86 9.25 4.42 1.66
C ILE A 86 8.79 5.79 1.16
N GLY A 87 9.16 6.14 -0.07
CA GLY A 87 8.69 7.35 -0.74
C GLY A 87 7.47 7.07 -1.62
N VAL A 88 6.47 7.94 -1.56
CA VAL A 88 5.28 7.90 -2.41
C VAL A 88 5.17 9.21 -3.19
N LYS A 89 4.94 9.11 -4.49
CA LYS A 89 4.78 10.24 -5.39
C LYS A 89 3.71 9.96 -6.43
N ASP A 90 2.83 10.92 -6.70
CA ASP A 90 1.71 10.80 -7.65
C ASP A 90 0.84 9.56 -7.39
N GLY A 91 0.62 9.24 -6.11
CA GLY A 91 -0.16 8.07 -5.68
C GLY A 91 0.50 6.70 -5.93
N ARG A 92 1.80 6.67 -6.25
CA ARG A 92 2.57 5.44 -6.52
C ARG A 92 3.80 5.35 -5.63
N ILE A 93 4.26 4.11 -5.39
CA ILE A 93 5.55 3.88 -4.72
C ILE A 93 6.66 4.44 -5.62
N PHE A 94 7.39 5.43 -5.12
CA PHE A 94 8.48 6.09 -5.82
C PHE A 94 9.79 5.34 -5.63
N ALA A 95 10.14 5.04 -4.38
CA ALA A 95 11.35 4.29 -4.04
C ALA A 95 11.25 3.69 -2.63
N ILE A 96 12.06 2.66 -2.39
CA ILE A 96 12.34 2.05 -1.08
C ILE A 96 13.84 2.24 -0.86
N GLY A 97 14.23 2.92 0.23
CA GLY A 97 15.63 3.30 0.43
C GLY A 97 15.83 4.21 1.64
N LYS A 98 16.68 5.23 1.47
CA LYS A 98 17.02 6.20 2.52
C LYS A 98 16.48 7.58 2.18
N ALA A 99 15.60 8.11 3.03
CA ALA A 99 15.02 9.43 2.86
C ALA A 99 15.85 10.52 3.53
N GLY A 100 15.65 11.76 3.11
CA GLY A 100 16.26 12.93 3.75
C GLY A 100 16.55 14.07 2.79
N ASN A 101 17.50 14.91 3.21
CA ASN A 101 17.98 16.03 2.44
C ASN A 101 19.37 15.75 1.85
N PRO A 102 19.51 15.65 0.51
CA PRO A 102 20.80 15.42 -0.14
C PRO A 102 21.85 16.50 0.13
N ASP A 103 21.46 17.72 0.52
CA ASP A 103 22.40 18.82 0.76
C ASP A 103 23.31 18.56 1.97
N ILE A 104 22.82 17.79 2.95
CA ILE A 104 23.53 17.57 4.22
C ILE A 104 23.62 16.10 4.65
N GLN A 105 22.82 15.22 4.06
CA GLN A 105 22.78 13.80 4.44
C GLN A 105 23.35 12.92 3.32
N PRO A 106 24.15 11.90 3.66
CA PRO A 106 24.69 10.97 2.67
C PRO A 106 23.61 9.99 2.17
N ASN A 107 23.85 9.40 0.99
CA ASN A 107 23.11 8.25 0.45
C ASN A 107 21.58 8.45 0.28
N VAL A 108 21.10 9.69 0.19
CA VAL A 108 19.66 9.97 0.01
C VAL A 108 19.20 9.52 -1.37
N THR A 109 18.18 8.67 -1.39
CA THR A 109 17.47 8.22 -2.60
C THR A 109 16.01 8.72 -2.64
N ILE A 110 15.47 9.15 -1.49
CA ILE A 110 14.10 9.67 -1.34
C ILE A 110 14.19 11.11 -0.82
N PRO A 111 14.18 12.13 -1.69
CA PRO A 111 14.31 13.51 -1.27
C PRO A 111 13.05 13.99 -0.54
N ILE A 112 13.23 14.58 0.65
CA ILE A 112 12.17 15.22 1.43
C ILE A 112 12.24 16.73 1.22
N GLY A 113 11.15 17.33 0.75
CA GLY A 113 11.03 18.77 0.52
C GLY A 113 9.85 19.38 1.26
N ALA A 114 9.58 20.67 1.00
CA ALA A 114 8.46 21.38 1.62
C ALA A 114 7.07 20.82 1.21
N ALA A 115 7.00 20.06 0.12
CA ALA A 115 5.77 19.43 -0.38
C ALA A 115 5.56 17.99 0.15
N THR A 116 6.43 17.50 1.04
CA THR A 116 6.41 16.12 1.54
C THR A 116 5.68 16.01 2.88
N GLU A 117 4.63 15.19 2.94
CA GLU A 117 4.01 14.74 4.19
C GLU A 117 4.80 13.57 4.81
N VAL A 118 4.66 13.35 6.13
CA VAL A 118 5.37 12.31 6.88
C VAL A 118 4.41 11.41 7.64
N ILE A 119 4.55 10.09 7.44
CA ILE A 119 3.99 9.06 8.32
C ILE A 119 5.14 8.39 9.09
N ALA A 120 5.06 8.44 10.43
CA ALA A 120 6.04 7.81 11.30
C ALA A 120 5.80 6.29 11.39
N ALA A 121 6.63 5.49 10.73
CA ALA A 121 6.53 4.03 10.70
C ALA A 121 7.55 3.32 11.61
N GLU A 122 8.32 4.06 12.42
CA GLU A 122 9.19 3.46 13.44
C GLU A 122 8.40 2.53 14.40
N GLY A 123 8.91 1.31 14.54
CA GLY A 123 8.28 0.26 15.33
C GLY A 123 6.94 -0.23 14.75
N LYS A 124 6.68 -0.03 13.45
CA LYS A 124 5.54 -0.58 12.72
C LYS A 124 6.03 -1.51 11.61
N ILE A 125 5.21 -2.50 11.29
CA ILE A 125 5.37 -3.33 10.10
C ILE A 125 4.54 -2.72 8.99
N VAL A 126 5.10 -2.65 7.78
CA VAL A 126 4.39 -2.21 6.56
C VAL A 126 4.36 -3.36 5.56
N THR A 127 3.19 -3.68 5.05
CA THR A 127 2.95 -4.69 4.01
C THR A 127 2.23 -4.08 2.83
N ALA A 128 2.21 -4.78 1.69
CA ALA A 128 1.22 -4.50 0.66
C ALA A 128 -0.20 -4.77 1.21
N GLY A 129 -1.20 -4.14 0.59
CA GLY A 129 -2.60 -4.42 0.87
C GLY A 129 -3.02 -5.78 0.32
N GLY A 130 -3.88 -6.49 1.03
CA GLY A 130 -4.42 -7.77 0.58
C GLY A 130 -5.24 -7.66 -0.71
N ILE A 131 -5.28 -8.77 -1.45
CA ILE A 131 -6.08 -8.94 -2.67
C ILE A 131 -6.99 -10.16 -2.49
N ASP A 132 -8.28 -9.93 -2.32
CA ASP A 132 -9.28 -11.00 -2.26
C ASP A 132 -9.89 -11.22 -3.64
N THR A 133 -9.90 -12.46 -4.12
CA THR A 133 -10.38 -12.82 -5.46
C THR A 133 -11.63 -13.68 -5.48
N HIS A 134 -12.28 -13.86 -4.34
CA HIS A 134 -13.49 -14.68 -4.20
C HIS A 134 -14.62 -13.92 -3.47
N ILE A 135 -14.90 -12.69 -3.89
CA ILE A 135 -16.00 -11.91 -3.31
C ILE A 135 -17.32 -12.14 -4.04
N HIS A 136 -18.34 -12.43 -3.24
CA HIS A 136 -19.73 -12.31 -3.66
C HIS A 136 -20.20 -10.91 -3.34
N TRP A 137 -20.58 -10.12 -4.35
CA TRP A 137 -21.08 -8.74 -4.15
C TRP A 137 -22.53 -8.73 -3.64
N ILE A 138 -22.74 -9.26 -2.43
CA ILE A 138 -24.04 -9.38 -1.78
C ILE A 138 -24.48 -8.02 -1.24
N CYS A 139 -23.57 -7.27 -0.64
CA CYS A 139 -23.85 -5.93 -0.13
C CYS A 139 -22.58 -5.04 -0.15
N PRO A 140 -22.73 -3.71 -0.26
CA PRO A 140 -21.59 -2.79 -0.35
C PRO A 140 -20.78 -2.67 0.95
N GLN A 141 -21.37 -3.02 2.10
CA GLN A 141 -20.69 -2.96 3.40
C GLN A 141 -19.45 -3.87 3.47
N GLN A 142 -19.40 -4.93 2.65
CA GLN A 142 -18.24 -5.81 2.56
C GLN A 142 -16.95 -5.07 2.18
N ALA A 143 -17.03 -3.98 1.42
CA ALA A 143 -15.86 -3.20 1.02
C ALA A 143 -15.18 -2.54 2.23
N GLU A 144 -15.95 -1.98 3.16
CA GLU A 144 -15.41 -1.38 4.39
C GLU A 144 -14.81 -2.45 5.30
N GLU A 145 -15.51 -3.56 5.50
CA GLU A 145 -15.02 -4.68 6.33
C GLU A 145 -13.70 -5.25 5.79
N ALA A 146 -13.62 -5.45 4.48
CA ALA A 146 -12.39 -5.90 3.82
C ALA A 146 -11.26 -4.88 3.99
N LEU A 147 -11.53 -3.58 3.77
CA LEU A 147 -10.54 -2.52 3.91
C LEU A 147 -9.99 -2.43 5.34
N VAL A 148 -10.87 -2.52 6.36
CA VAL A 148 -10.47 -2.52 7.78
C VAL A 148 -9.55 -3.70 8.10
N SER A 149 -9.79 -4.87 7.49
CA SER A 149 -8.90 -6.04 7.64
C SER A 149 -7.56 -5.92 6.89
N GLY A 150 -7.36 -4.87 6.08
CA GLY A 150 -6.15 -4.66 5.27
C GLY A 150 -6.24 -5.12 3.82
N VAL A 151 -7.42 -5.51 3.31
CA VAL A 151 -7.65 -5.84 1.89
C VAL A 151 -7.96 -4.57 1.12
N THR A 152 -7.15 -4.24 0.13
CA THR A 152 -7.30 -3.01 -0.67
C THR A 152 -7.85 -3.25 -2.07
N THR A 153 -7.87 -4.51 -2.50
CA THR A 153 -8.36 -4.92 -3.82
C THR A 153 -9.30 -6.11 -3.68
N ILE A 154 -10.46 -6.00 -4.32
CA ILE A 154 -11.49 -7.03 -4.34
C ILE A 154 -11.80 -7.42 -5.79
N VAL A 155 -11.72 -8.71 -6.09
CA VAL A 155 -12.20 -9.31 -7.33
C VAL A 155 -13.32 -10.29 -7.01
N GLY A 156 -14.43 -10.18 -7.74
CA GLY A 156 -15.63 -10.94 -7.43
C GLY A 156 -16.77 -10.69 -8.39
N GLY A 157 -17.97 -11.15 -8.05
CA GLY A 157 -19.15 -10.92 -8.88
C GLY A 157 -20.44 -10.96 -8.06
N GLY A 158 -21.47 -10.31 -8.58
CA GLY A 158 -22.76 -10.20 -7.92
C GLY A 158 -23.55 -8.97 -8.35
N THR A 159 -24.78 -8.89 -7.86
CA THR A 159 -25.74 -7.81 -8.14
C THR A 159 -26.53 -7.40 -6.90
N GLY A 160 -25.95 -7.55 -5.71
CA GLY A 160 -26.66 -7.41 -4.44
C GLY A 160 -27.28 -8.72 -3.94
N PRO A 161 -28.25 -8.67 -3.01
CA PRO A 161 -28.78 -9.83 -2.28
C PRO A 161 -29.79 -10.64 -3.11
N ALA A 162 -29.35 -11.11 -4.27
CA ALA A 162 -30.10 -11.99 -5.16
C ALA A 162 -29.63 -13.44 -4.97
N ALA A 163 -30.53 -14.40 -5.16
CA ALA A 163 -30.22 -15.83 -5.04
C ALA A 163 -29.00 -16.26 -5.87
N GLY A 164 -28.84 -15.70 -7.08
CA GLY A 164 -27.66 -15.94 -7.92
C GLY A 164 -26.35 -15.46 -7.28
N THR A 165 -26.33 -14.24 -6.74
CA THR A 165 -25.17 -13.69 -6.04
C THR A 165 -24.85 -14.45 -4.76
N HIS A 166 -25.87 -14.88 -4.01
CA HIS A 166 -25.65 -15.68 -2.79
C HIS A 166 -24.95 -17.01 -3.08
N ALA A 167 -25.09 -17.55 -4.28
CA ALA A 167 -24.50 -18.83 -4.68
C ALA A 167 -23.24 -18.70 -5.55
N THR A 168 -23.09 -17.61 -6.30
CA THR A 168 -22.05 -17.48 -7.34
C THR A 168 -21.43 -16.09 -7.38
N THR A 169 -20.12 -16.01 -7.62
CA THR A 169 -19.38 -14.77 -7.87
C THR A 169 -19.56 -14.28 -9.30
N CYS A 170 -20.80 -14.06 -9.72
CA CYS A 170 -21.11 -13.66 -11.10
C CYS A 170 -21.92 -12.36 -11.14
N THR A 171 -21.48 -11.40 -11.95
CA THR A 171 -22.24 -10.22 -12.38
C THR A 171 -22.77 -10.50 -13.80
N PRO A 172 -24.01 -11.00 -13.96
CA PRO A 172 -24.46 -11.58 -15.22
C PRO A 172 -24.92 -10.54 -16.23
N GLY A 173 -24.25 -10.51 -17.39
CA GLY A 173 -24.68 -9.73 -18.56
C GLY A 173 -24.28 -8.24 -18.53
N PRO A 174 -24.27 -7.57 -19.71
CA PRO A 174 -23.76 -6.20 -19.83
C PRO A 174 -24.42 -5.18 -18.90
N TRP A 175 -25.75 -5.24 -18.75
CA TRP A 175 -26.48 -4.26 -17.94
C TRP A 175 -26.03 -4.25 -16.47
N TYR A 176 -25.91 -5.43 -15.85
CA TYR A 176 -25.46 -5.51 -14.46
C TYR A 176 -23.98 -5.18 -14.32
N ILE A 177 -23.14 -5.56 -15.29
CA ILE A 177 -21.72 -5.19 -15.31
C ILE A 177 -21.60 -3.66 -15.30
N SER A 178 -22.29 -2.95 -16.21
CA SER A 178 -22.26 -1.48 -16.25
C SER A 178 -22.76 -0.84 -14.95
N ARG A 179 -23.83 -1.37 -14.33
CA ARG A 179 -24.35 -0.83 -13.06
C ARG A 179 -23.40 -1.05 -11.89
N MET A 180 -22.77 -2.22 -11.83
CA MET A 180 -21.81 -2.52 -10.77
C MET A 180 -20.53 -1.72 -10.93
N LEU A 181 -20.06 -1.46 -12.16
CA LEU A 181 -18.95 -0.54 -12.40
C LEU A 181 -19.27 0.89 -11.95
N GLN A 182 -20.49 1.39 -12.22
CA GLN A 182 -20.92 2.70 -11.70
C GLN A 182 -20.98 2.73 -10.16
N ALA A 183 -21.43 1.64 -9.53
CA ALA A 183 -21.46 1.54 -8.07
C ALA A 183 -20.05 1.42 -7.45
N ALA A 184 -19.08 0.89 -8.19
CA ALA A 184 -17.70 0.73 -7.73
C ALA A 184 -17.04 2.08 -7.37
N ASP A 185 -17.38 3.17 -8.08
CA ASP A 185 -16.88 4.53 -7.80
C ASP A 185 -17.24 5.05 -6.40
N SER A 186 -18.20 4.41 -5.72
CA SER A 186 -18.61 4.77 -4.36
C SER A 186 -17.84 4.03 -3.25
N LEU A 187 -16.93 3.11 -3.60
CA LEU A 187 -16.29 2.20 -2.65
C LEU A 187 -14.78 2.47 -2.55
N PRO A 188 -14.18 2.49 -1.34
CA PRO A 188 -12.78 2.85 -1.13
C PRO A 188 -11.81 1.67 -1.35
N VAL A 189 -12.04 0.86 -2.38
CA VAL A 189 -11.24 -0.33 -2.73
C VAL A 189 -11.11 -0.45 -4.25
N ASN A 190 -10.03 -1.05 -4.73
CA ASN A 190 -9.93 -1.42 -6.14
C ASN A 190 -10.86 -2.59 -6.44
N ILE A 191 -11.60 -2.56 -7.56
CA ILE A 191 -12.60 -3.59 -7.88
C ILE A 191 -12.37 -4.21 -9.26
N GLY A 192 -12.41 -5.54 -9.32
CA GLY A 192 -12.55 -6.33 -10.54
C GLY A 192 -13.85 -7.15 -10.53
N LEU A 193 -14.57 -7.18 -11.66
CA LEU A 193 -15.84 -7.93 -11.78
C LEU A 193 -15.68 -9.21 -12.62
N LEU A 194 -16.34 -10.27 -12.18
CA LEU A 194 -16.42 -11.56 -12.86
C LEU A 194 -17.79 -11.73 -13.52
N GLY A 195 -17.81 -12.00 -14.82
CA GLY A 195 -19.03 -12.36 -15.56
C GLY A 195 -19.50 -13.79 -15.28
N LYS A 196 -20.65 -14.17 -15.84
CA LYS A 196 -21.16 -15.55 -15.75
C LYS A 196 -20.58 -16.41 -16.88
N GLY A 197 -19.77 -17.40 -16.52
CA GLY A 197 -19.09 -18.29 -17.47
C GLY A 197 -19.91 -19.46 -18.02
N ASN A 198 -21.05 -19.78 -17.42
CA ASN A 198 -21.83 -20.98 -17.75
C ASN A 198 -22.72 -20.76 -18.99
N VAL A 199 -22.17 -20.91 -20.19
CA VAL A 199 -22.92 -20.90 -21.46
C VAL A 199 -22.11 -21.59 -22.56
N SER A 200 -22.78 -22.27 -23.49
CA SER A 200 -22.12 -22.94 -24.63
C SER A 200 -22.02 -22.09 -25.90
N GLN A 201 -22.71 -20.93 -25.95
CA GLN A 201 -22.57 -19.93 -27.00
C GLN A 201 -21.45 -18.93 -26.62
N PRO A 202 -20.31 -18.90 -27.32
CA PRO A 202 -19.18 -18.06 -26.95
C PRO A 202 -19.46 -16.55 -27.07
N ASP A 203 -20.35 -16.11 -27.96
CA ASP A 203 -20.68 -14.68 -28.10
C ASP A 203 -21.30 -14.10 -26.82
N ALA A 204 -22.09 -14.88 -26.09
CA ALA A 204 -22.64 -14.46 -24.79
C ALA A 204 -21.56 -14.24 -23.72
N LEU A 205 -20.37 -14.86 -23.87
CA LEU A 205 -19.21 -14.56 -23.02
C LEU A 205 -18.48 -13.30 -23.51
N ARG A 206 -18.29 -13.17 -24.82
CA ARG A 206 -17.63 -12.01 -25.44
C ARG A 206 -18.35 -10.70 -25.10
N GLU A 207 -19.68 -10.69 -25.09
CA GLU A 207 -20.48 -9.53 -24.70
C GLU A 207 -20.22 -9.11 -23.24
N GLN A 208 -20.11 -10.07 -22.31
CA GLN A 208 -19.82 -9.77 -20.91
C GLN A 208 -18.41 -9.20 -20.73
N VAL A 209 -17.41 -9.78 -21.42
CA VAL A 209 -16.04 -9.27 -21.41
C VAL A 209 -15.98 -7.85 -22.00
N ALA A 210 -16.69 -7.60 -23.11
CA ALA A 210 -16.75 -6.28 -23.74
C ALA A 210 -17.37 -5.23 -22.81
N ALA A 211 -18.41 -5.59 -22.06
CA ALA A 211 -19.07 -4.69 -21.11
C ALA A 211 -18.18 -4.30 -19.92
N GLY A 212 -17.17 -5.10 -19.59
CA GLY A 212 -16.19 -4.83 -18.53
C GLY A 212 -14.99 -4.01 -18.97
N ARG A 213 -14.86 -3.68 -20.27
CA ARG A 213 -13.76 -2.85 -20.76
C ARG A 213 -13.98 -1.41 -20.32
N TYR A 214 -13.23 -0.97 -19.32
CA TYR A 214 -13.00 0.45 -19.09
C TYR A 214 -11.94 0.91 -20.09
N TRP A 215 -12.37 1.42 -21.23
CA TRP A 215 -11.54 2.30 -22.06
C TRP A 215 -12.26 3.64 -22.08
N PRO A 216 -11.68 4.73 -21.55
CA PRO A 216 -12.13 6.04 -21.96
C PRO A 216 -11.89 6.08 -23.46
N GLU A 217 -12.96 6.06 -24.25
CA GLU A 217 -12.87 6.56 -25.62
C GLU A 217 -12.43 8.02 -25.48
N ASP A 218 -11.12 8.26 -25.59
CA ASP A 218 -10.63 9.55 -26.02
C ASP A 218 -11.17 9.76 -27.44
N PRO A 219 -11.93 10.84 -27.72
CA PRO A 219 -12.33 11.20 -29.07
C PRO A 219 -11.14 11.54 -29.98
#